data_AF-A0A2I0JGG9-F1
#
_entry.id   AF-A0A2I0JGG9-F1
#
_cell.length_a   1.000
_cell.length_b   1.000
_cell.length_c   1.000
_cell.angle_alpha   90.00
_cell.angle_beta   90.00
_cell.angle_gamma   90.00
#
_symmetry.space_group_name_H-M   'P 1'
#
loop_
_entity.id
_entity.type
_entity.pdbx_description
1 polymer ?
#
loop_
_entity_poly.entity_id
_entity_poly.type
_entity_poly.pdbx_seq_one_letter_code
_entity_poly.pdbx_strand_id
1 'polypeptide(L)'
;MNSSISPSSSPSTSKPDVTLSLKTSPSHAQESFRPEERGSIYTPHFPYLGFACSVVARTLVRSLWREEVVHVVDLGSGNVRLWSPLLKGLAQLAGGPPHLKVTCVCSRKSVLETLGHGLVKEAETLEVPFQFNPVNAHLRDLTMEMLNPRSGEIMIIVSVLGLHALLAQDDRVDAQFVAGKSSTSVKECKQMGEFLAMVRSLSPKIFFLVEQEANQNTNRLVDRFVECLHYYSAMFDSIDASYGASLLCNQLERLALEEMLGREIENILSCEGLEREERHERHVSWTVRFSRAGFKPVRLWLDPSNDEKGMFETRVPDGYKVVTERACTMISWHERPLYAVSAWSC
;
A
#
# COMPACT_ATOMS: atom_id res chain seq x y z
N MET A 1 73.92 62.60 -2.50
CA MET A 1 73.60 61.80 -3.70
C MET A 1 72.75 60.61 -3.27
N ASN A 2 71.60 60.46 -3.93
CA ASN A 2 70.57 59.40 -3.91
C ASN A 2 71.07 58.02 -3.41
N SER A 3 70.30 57.19 -2.71
CA SER A 3 68.97 56.71 -3.09
C SER A 3 68.22 55.96 -1.97
N SER A 4 66.94 56.26 -1.87
CA SER A 4 65.76 55.37 -1.78
C SER A 4 65.78 54.12 -0.88
N ILE A 5 64.96 54.18 0.17
CA ILE A 5 64.48 53.07 1.01
C ILE A 5 63.41 52.26 0.27
N SER A 6 63.45 50.93 0.35
CA SER A 6 62.34 50.04 0.01
C SER A 6 62.36 48.83 0.95
N PRO A 7 61.37 48.63 1.84
CA PRO A 7 61.21 47.38 2.57
C PRO A 7 60.46 46.37 1.69
N SER A 8 61.07 45.21 1.49
CA SER A 8 60.46 44.07 0.84
C SER A 8 59.30 43.52 1.68
N SER A 9 58.13 43.42 1.05
CA SER A 9 56.94 42.78 1.60
C SER A 9 57.15 41.26 1.66
N SER A 10 57.09 40.70 2.87
CA SER A 10 56.97 39.25 3.08
C SER A 10 55.49 38.83 2.93
N PRO A 11 55.18 37.71 2.29
CA PRO A 11 53.83 37.35 1.91
C PRO A 11 53.00 36.86 3.11
N SER A 12 51.78 37.37 3.22
CA SER A 12 50.74 36.88 4.12
C SER A 12 50.39 35.42 3.80
N THR A 13 50.52 34.53 4.78
CA THR A 13 50.01 33.17 4.73
C THR A 13 48.48 33.19 4.92
N SER A 14 47.73 33.23 3.81
CA SER A 14 46.29 32.94 3.82
C SER A 14 46.07 31.43 3.92
N LYS A 15 45.26 31.01 4.90
CA LYS A 15 44.68 29.66 4.92
C LYS A 15 43.76 29.50 3.70
N PRO A 16 43.72 28.35 3.01
CA PRO A 16 42.70 28.12 2.00
C PRO A 16 41.36 27.90 2.70
N ASP A 17 40.44 28.85 2.49
CA ASP A 17 39.02 28.71 2.78
C ASP A 17 38.43 27.78 1.71
N VAL A 18 38.12 26.53 2.07
CA VAL A 18 37.44 25.59 1.17
C VAL A 18 35.94 25.85 1.28
N THR A 19 35.49 26.92 0.64
CA THR A 19 34.07 27.12 0.35
C THR A 19 33.71 26.28 -0.86
N LEU A 20 33.07 25.13 -0.64
CA LEU A 20 32.45 24.32 -1.68
C LEU A 20 31.28 25.09 -2.30
N SER A 21 31.58 25.91 -3.30
CA SER A 21 30.58 26.51 -4.17
C SER A 21 30.02 25.44 -5.11
N LEU A 22 28.85 24.90 -4.76
CA LEU A 22 28.01 24.12 -5.67
C LEU A 22 27.58 25.03 -6.84
N LYS A 23 28.31 24.92 -7.96
CA LYS A 23 27.89 25.50 -9.23
C LYS A 23 26.70 24.70 -9.76
N THR A 24 25.50 25.27 -9.64
CA THR A 24 24.32 24.78 -10.35
C THR A 24 24.53 24.98 -11.85
N SER A 25 24.65 23.87 -12.58
CA SER A 25 24.70 23.87 -14.05
C SER A 25 23.27 23.96 -14.62
N PRO A 26 23.09 24.52 -15.84
CA PRO A 26 21.77 24.81 -16.38
C PRO A 26 21.05 23.55 -16.83
N SER A 27 19.73 23.60 -16.67
CA SER A 27 18.71 22.62 -17.05
C SER A 27 19.00 21.86 -18.35
N HIS A 28 19.47 20.62 -18.21
CA HIS A 28 19.01 19.58 -19.12
C HIS A 28 17.61 19.20 -18.67
N ALA A 29 16.62 19.42 -19.54
CA ALA A 29 15.29 18.90 -19.36
C ALA A 29 15.39 17.40 -19.10
N GLN A 30 15.26 17.01 -17.82
CA GLN A 30 14.82 15.68 -17.46
C GLN A 30 13.45 15.55 -18.10
N GLU A 31 13.36 14.72 -19.14
CA GLU A 31 12.08 14.12 -19.50
C GLU A 31 11.59 13.42 -18.23
N SER A 32 10.73 14.12 -17.51
CA SER A 32 10.10 13.65 -16.29
C SER A 32 9.30 12.41 -16.66
N PHE A 33 9.76 11.25 -16.23
CA PHE A 33 9.00 10.03 -16.32
C PHE A 33 7.67 10.26 -15.60
N ARG A 34 6.56 10.03 -16.32
CA ARG A 34 5.23 10.46 -15.87
C ARG A 34 4.79 9.59 -14.69
N PRO A 35 4.25 10.17 -13.60
CA PRO A 35 3.68 9.44 -12.44
C PRO A 35 2.45 8.55 -12.73
N GLU A 36 2.16 8.28 -14.01
CA GLU A 36 0.99 7.56 -14.50
C GLU A 36 1.10 6.03 -14.32
N GLU A 37 2.26 5.52 -13.89
CA GLU A 37 2.56 4.08 -13.89
C GLU A 37 2.61 3.42 -12.49
N ARG A 38 1.68 3.74 -11.58
CA ARG A 38 1.34 2.76 -10.51
C ARG A 38 0.70 1.47 -11.09
N GLY A 39 0.53 1.37 -12.42
CA GLY A 39 0.10 0.17 -13.14
C GLY A 39 1.06 -1.02 -13.09
N SER A 40 2.29 -0.84 -12.59
CA SER A 40 3.35 -1.87 -12.60
C SER A 40 3.34 -2.86 -11.42
N ILE A 41 2.63 -2.58 -10.32
CA ILE A 41 2.76 -3.41 -9.09
C ILE A 41 1.95 -4.72 -9.14
N TYR A 42 1.13 -4.92 -10.18
CA TYR A 42 0.34 -6.13 -10.37
C TYR A 42 0.83 -6.89 -11.60
N THR A 43 2.14 -6.91 -11.83
CA THR A 43 2.77 -7.70 -12.89
C THR A 43 2.82 -9.18 -12.48
N PRO A 44 2.84 -10.11 -13.46
CA PRO A 44 3.05 -11.53 -13.18
C PRO A 44 4.35 -11.80 -12.39
N HIS A 45 5.35 -10.92 -12.55
CA HIS A 45 6.66 -11.02 -11.90
C HIS A 45 6.73 -10.36 -10.52
N PHE A 46 5.64 -9.74 -10.05
CA PHE A 46 5.47 -9.28 -8.67
C PHE A 46 4.19 -9.90 -8.08
N PRO A 47 4.22 -11.19 -7.74
CA PRO A 47 3.01 -12.01 -7.65
C PRO A 47 2.24 -11.80 -6.33
N TYR A 48 2.81 -11.08 -5.37
CA TYR A 48 2.22 -10.81 -4.05
C TYR A 48 0.82 -10.21 -4.15
N LEU A 49 0.69 -9.10 -4.87
CA LEU A 49 -0.57 -8.38 -4.94
C LEU A 49 -1.59 -9.10 -5.83
N GLY A 50 -1.14 -9.77 -6.90
CA GLY A 50 -2.00 -10.64 -7.70
C GLY A 50 -2.65 -11.75 -6.85
N PHE A 51 -1.88 -12.39 -5.97
CA PHE A 51 -2.42 -13.38 -5.03
C PHE A 51 -3.36 -12.76 -4.01
N ALA A 52 -2.98 -11.65 -3.36
CA ALA A 52 -3.83 -10.95 -2.41
C ALA A 52 -5.20 -10.58 -3.02
N CYS A 53 -5.19 -10.02 -4.24
CA CYS A 53 -6.40 -9.73 -5.01
C CYS A 53 -7.25 -10.98 -5.25
N SER A 54 -6.62 -12.10 -5.62
CA SER A 54 -7.34 -13.36 -5.83
C SER A 54 -8.01 -13.85 -4.55
N VAL A 55 -7.33 -13.74 -3.40
CA VAL A 55 -7.91 -14.12 -2.09
C VAL A 55 -9.11 -13.23 -1.76
N VAL A 56 -8.99 -11.91 -1.93
CA VAL A 56 -10.07 -10.95 -1.71
C VAL A 56 -11.26 -11.26 -2.62
N ALA A 57 -11.03 -11.35 -3.94
CA ALA A 57 -12.08 -11.57 -4.93
C ALA A 57 -12.83 -12.89 -4.69
N ARG A 58 -12.13 -13.99 -4.42
CA ARG A 58 -12.77 -15.30 -4.17
C ARG A 58 -13.56 -15.31 -2.86
N THR A 59 -13.02 -14.69 -1.82
CA THR A 59 -13.73 -14.53 -0.54
C THR A 59 -15.02 -13.73 -0.74
N LEU A 60 -14.95 -12.66 -1.54
CA LEU A 60 -16.11 -11.85 -1.89
C LEU A 60 -17.15 -12.64 -2.69
N VAL A 61 -16.79 -13.25 -3.81
CA VAL A 61 -17.72 -14.05 -4.64
C VAL A 61 -18.47 -15.08 -3.80
N ARG A 62 -17.77 -15.78 -2.89
CA ARG A 62 -18.40 -16.74 -1.96
C ARG A 62 -19.30 -16.09 -0.92
N SER A 63 -18.98 -14.88 -0.45
CA SER A 63 -19.77 -14.17 0.57
C SER A 63 -20.98 -13.40 0.01
N LEU A 64 -21.01 -13.19 -1.31
CA LEU A 64 -21.98 -12.33 -2.00
C LEU A 64 -23.04 -13.11 -2.77
N TRP A 65 -23.01 -14.44 -2.76
CA TRP A 65 -23.87 -15.28 -3.60
C TRP A 65 -25.40 -15.16 -3.37
N ARG A 66 -25.83 -14.57 -2.26
CA ARG A 66 -27.25 -14.30 -1.94
C ARG A 66 -27.60 -12.82 -1.87
N GLU A 67 -26.64 -11.95 -2.13
CA GLU A 67 -26.82 -10.52 -1.98
C GLU A 67 -27.37 -9.96 -3.29
N GLU A 68 -28.33 -9.05 -3.22
CA GLU A 68 -28.94 -8.46 -4.42
C GLU A 68 -28.28 -7.13 -4.79
N VAL A 69 -27.88 -6.33 -3.79
CA VAL A 69 -27.29 -5.01 -3.98
C VAL A 69 -26.03 -4.90 -3.13
N VAL A 70 -24.89 -4.77 -3.80
CA VAL A 70 -23.56 -4.74 -3.18
C VAL A 70 -22.87 -3.42 -3.46
N HIS A 71 -22.39 -2.77 -2.41
CA HIS A 71 -21.56 -1.58 -2.52
C HIS A 71 -20.16 -1.87 -1.99
N VAL A 72 -19.19 -1.87 -2.89
CA VAL A 72 -17.77 -2.00 -2.57
C VAL A 72 -17.13 -0.62 -2.53
N VAL A 73 -16.45 -0.32 -1.42
CA VAL A 73 -15.62 0.86 -1.24
C VAL A 73 -14.15 0.46 -1.33
N ASP A 74 -13.48 0.91 -2.39
CA ASP A 74 -12.04 0.81 -2.60
C ASP A 74 -11.33 2.03 -2.02
N LEU A 75 -10.52 1.81 -0.99
CA LEU A 75 -9.77 2.86 -0.29
C LEU A 75 -8.41 3.14 -0.92
N GLY A 76 -8.33 3.12 -2.25
CA GLY A 76 -7.18 3.62 -3.00
C GLY A 76 -6.28 2.56 -3.63
N SER A 77 -6.79 1.36 -3.91
CA SER A 77 -6.04 0.36 -4.68
C SER A 77 -5.65 0.88 -6.08
N GLY A 78 -6.53 1.70 -6.67
CA GLY A 78 -6.30 2.38 -7.95
C GLY A 78 -6.07 1.43 -9.12
N ASN A 79 -6.52 0.17 -9.06
CA ASN A 79 -6.18 -0.83 -10.06
C ASN A 79 -7.37 -1.68 -10.53
N VAL A 80 -7.59 -1.71 -11.85
CA VAL A 80 -8.66 -2.49 -12.50
C VAL A 80 -8.47 -4.01 -12.33
N ARG A 81 -7.21 -4.48 -12.24
CA ARG A 81 -6.86 -5.90 -12.09
C ARG A 81 -7.26 -6.47 -10.73
N LEU A 82 -7.44 -5.64 -9.71
CA LEU A 82 -8.03 -6.09 -8.43
C LEU A 82 -9.49 -6.52 -8.64
N TRP A 83 -10.23 -5.78 -9.46
CA TRP A 83 -11.68 -5.91 -9.59
C TRP A 83 -12.12 -6.87 -10.72
N SER A 84 -11.29 -7.05 -11.75
CA SER A 84 -11.58 -7.98 -12.86
C SER A 84 -11.90 -9.41 -12.37
N PRO A 85 -11.12 -10.04 -11.47
CA PRO A 85 -11.46 -11.37 -10.93
C PRO A 85 -12.79 -11.39 -10.16
N LEU A 86 -13.15 -10.29 -9.47
CA LEU A 86 -14.43 -10.18 -8.77
C LEU A 86 -15.59 -10.14 -9.77
N LEU A 87 -15.53 -9.27 -10.78
CA LEU A 87 -16.57 -9.15 -11.81
C LEU A 87 -16.80 -10.50 -12.52
N LYS A 88 -15.72 -11.16 -12.94
CA LYS A 88 -15.78 -12.47 -13.59
C LYS A 88 -16.40 -13.54 -12.68
N GLY A 89 -16.06 -13.54 -11.40
CA GLY A 89 -16.64 -14.49 -10.45
C GLY A 89 -18.11 -14.22 -10.14
N LEU A 90 -18.53 -12.96 -10.04
CA LEU A 90 -19.94 -12.59 -9.82
C LEU A 90 -20.82 -12.93 -11.02
N ALA A 91 -20.33 -12.73 -12.24
CA ALA A 91 -21.06 -13.07 -13.47
C ALA A 91 -21.37 -14.57 -13.60
N GLN A 92 -20.61 -15.43 -12.89
CA GLN A 92 -20.78 -16.89 -12.91
C GLN A 92 -21.67 -17.43 -11.79
N LEU A 93 -22.25 -16.57 -10.95
CA LEU A 93 -23.16 -17.00 -9.88
C LEU A 93 -24.43 -17.62 -10.47
N ALA A 94 -24.88 -18.75 -9.92
CA ALA A 94 -26.04 -19.48 -10.42
C ALA A 94 -27.37 -18.69 -10.37
N GLY A 95 -27.46 -17.65 -9.52
CA GLY A 95 -28.60 -16.74 -9.44
C GLY A 95 -28.45 -15.45 -10.26
N GLY A 96 -27.38 -15.33 -11.06
CA GLY A 96 -26.96 -14.09 -11.71
C GLY A 96 -26.14 -13.18 -10.79
N PRO A 97 -25.48 -12.16 -11.37
CA PRO A 97 -24.70 -11.20 -10.61
C PRO A 97 -25.59 -10.21 -9.83
N PRO A 98 -25.17 -9.74 -8.63
CA PRO A 98 -25.84 -8.66 -7.93
C PRO A 98 -25.71 -7.32 -8.67
N HIS A 99 -26.53 -6.34 -8.30
CA HIS A 99 -26.23 -4.95 -8.62
C HIS A 99 -24.99 -4.50 -7.84
N LEU A 100 -23.91 -4.23 -8.56
CA LEU A 100 -22.62 -3.87 -8.00
C LEU A 100 -22.34 -2.38 -8.15
N LYS A 101 -22.25 -1.68 -7.03
CA LYS A 101 -21.72 -0.33 -6.95
C LYS A 101 -20.27 -0.37 -6.45
N VAL A 102 -19.35 0.25 -7.17
CA VAL A 102 -17.96 0.43 -6.73
C VAL A 102 -17.68 1.91 -6.52
N THR A 103 -17.39 2.28 -5.27
CA THR A 103 -16.87 3.60 -4.92
C THR A 103 -15.36 3.52 -4.76
N CYS A 104 -14.59 4.30 -5.52
CA CYS A 104 -13.13 4.32 -5.40
C CYS A 104 -12.64 5.67 -4.90
N VAL A 105 -11.86 5.66 -3.82
CA VAL A 105 -11.22 6.84 -3.22
C VAL A 105 -9.80 6.96 -3.75
N CYS A 106 -9.45 8.05 -4.41
CA CYS A 106 -8.08 8.32 -4.87
C CYS A 106 -7.89 9.82 -5.09
N SER A 107 -6.76 10.39 -4.70
CA SER A 107 -6.46 11.82 -4.93
C SER A 107 -6.09 12.14 -6.38
N ARG A 108 -5.89 11.13 -7.23
CA ARG A 108 -5.49 11.28 -8.63
C ARG A 108 -6.69 11.03 -9.54
N LYS A 109 -7.26 12.12 -10.05
CA LYS A 109 -8.41 12.11 -10.95
C LYS A 109 -8.19 11.23 -12.21
N SER A 110 -7.02 11.29 -12.84
CA SER A 110 -6.71 10.50 -14.04
C SER A 110 -6.78 8.98 -13.79
N VAL A 111 -6.36 8.54 -12.60
CA VAL A 111 -6.44 7.13 -12.18
C VAL A 111 -7.90 6.71 -12.01
N LEU A 112 -8.74 7.56 -11.39
CA LEU A 112 -10.18 7.29 -11.24
C LEU A 112 -10.89 7.21 -12.59
N GLU A 113 -10.54 8.08 -13.53
CA GLU A 113 -11.13 8.08 -14.88
C GLU A 113 -10.77 6.81 -15.65
N THR A 114 -9.49 6.42 -15.64
CA THR A 114 -9.02 5.21 -16.31
C THR A 114 -9.61 3.95 -15.67
N LEU A 115 -9.62 3.89 -14.33
CA LEU A 115 -10.22 2.79 -13.58
C LEU A 115 -11.71 2.67 -13.87
N GLY A 116 -12.45 3.78 -13.75
CA GLY A 116 -13.89 3.80 -13.96
C GLY A 116 -14.28 3.34 -15.36
N HIS A 117 -13.62 3.87 -16.39
CA HIS A 117 -13.85 3.45 -17.77
C HIS A 117 -13.54 1.96 -17.97
N GLY A 118 -12.44 1.46 -17.40
CA GLY A 118 -12.07 0.04 -17.47
C GLY A 118 -13.12 -0.88 -16.82
N LEU A 119 -13.57 -0.53 -15.62
CA LEU A 119 -14.54 -1.34 -14.87
C LEU A 119 -15.94 -1.33 -15.51
N VAL A 120 -16.42 -0.17 -15.97
CA VAL A 120 -17.71 -0.08 -16.66
C VAL A 120 -17.70 -0.96 -17.91
N LYS A 121 -16.67 -0.84 -18.75
CA LYS A 121 -16.53 -1.65 -19.96
C LYS A 121 -16.46 -3.15 -19.67
N GLU A 122 -15.73 -3.55 -18.63
CA GLU A 122 -15.64 -4.96 -18.24
C GLU A 122 -16.97 -5.49 -17.69
N ALA A 123 -17.66 -4.71 -16.86
CA ALA A 123 -18.97 -5.07 -16.33
C ALA A 123 -20.04 -5.19 -17.42
N GLU A 124 -20.05 -4.28 -18.41
CA GLU A 124 -20.92 -4.36 -19.59
C GLU A 124 -20.66 -5.64 -20.39
N THR A 125 -19.39 -6.00 -20.61
CA THR A 125 -19.00 -7.21 -21.34
C THR A 125 -19.45 -8.49 -20.60
N LEU A 126 -19.48 -8.46 -19.28
CA LEU A 126 -19.87 -9.57 -18.41
C LEU A 126 -21.35 -9.55 -18.01
N GLU A 127 -22.13 -8.60 -18.53
CA GLU A 127 -23.54 -8.40 -18.20
C GLU A 127 -23.82 -8.25 -16.69
N VAL A 128 -22.88 -7.63 -15.96
CA VAL A 128 -23.02 -7.32 -14.53
C VAL A 128 -23.69 -5.95 -14.36
N PRO A 129 -24.84 -5.84 -13.65
CA PRO A 129 -25.45 -4.54 -13.36
C PRO A 129 -24.50 -3.71 -12.49
N PHE A 130 -24.00 -2.60 -13.02
CA PHE A 130 -22.84 -1.93 -12.43
C PHE A 130 -22.99 -0.41 -12.34
N GLN A 131 -22.49 0.15 -11.23
CA GLN A 131 -22.35 1.59 -11.03
C GLN A 131 -20.94 1.92 -10.50
N PHE A 132 -20.23 2.82 -11.17
CA PHE A 132 -18.97 3.37 -10.66
C PHE A 132 -19.18 4.75 -10.01
N ASN A 133 -18.57 4.99 -8.86
CA ASN A 133 -18.63 6.24 -8.11
C ASN A 133 -17.21 6.72 -7.73
N PRO A 134 -16.62 7.67 -8.47
CA PRO A 134 -15.29 8.19 -8.16
C PRO A 134 -15.33 9.20 -7.01
N VAL A 135 -14.45 9.03 -6.03
CA VAL A 135 -14.23 9.97 -4.93
C VAL A 135 -12.80 10.52 -5.03
N ASN A 136 -12.68 11.73 -5.57
CA ASN A 136 -11.39 12.40 -5.74
C ASN A 136 -10.95 13.09 -4.44
N ALA A 137 -10.33 12.33 -3.53
CA ALA A 137 -9.88 12.82 -2.24
C ALA A 137 -8.70 12.00 -1.70
N HIS A 138 -7.93 12.59 -0.78
CA HIS A 138 -7.01 11.82 0.06
C HIS A 138 -7.79 11.02 1.09
N LEU A 139 -7.28 9.84 1.47
CA LEU A 139 -7.89 8.99 2.49
C LEU A 139 -8.04 9.73 3.84
N ARG A 140 -7.13 10.67 4.12
CA ARG A 140 -7.13 11.53 5.31
C ARG A 140 -8.32 12.49 5.40
N ASP A 141 -8.86 12.87 4.25
CA ASP A 141 -9.95 13.85 4.12
C ASP A 141 -11.30 13.18 3.87
N LEU A 142 -11.33 11.84 3.87
CA LEU A 142 -12.52 11.07 3.54
C LEU A 142 -13.59 11.23 4.64
N THR A 143 -14.78 11.65 4.24
CA THR A 143 -15.96 11.67 5.12
C THR A 143 -16.96 10.57 4.74
N MET A 144 -17.89 10.29 5.66
CA MET A 144 -18.93 9.28 5.46
C MET A 144 -19.83 9.60 4.25
N GLU A 145 -20.15 10.89 4.07
CA GLU A 145 -21.06 11.37 3.02
C GLU A 145 -20.47 11.16 1.63
N MET A 146 -19.15 11.27 1.50
CA MET A 146 -18.44 11.07 0.24
C MET A 146 -18.58 9.64 -0.30
N LEU A 147 -18.76 8.66 0.60
CA LEU A 147 -18.99 7.27 0.23
C LEU A 147 -20.42 7.03 -0.29
N ASN A 148 -21.35 7.96 -0.04
CA ASN A 148 -22.73 7.92 -0.50
C ASN A 148 -23.42 6.57 -0.20
N PRO A 149 -23.44 6.10 1.07
CA PRO A 149 -24.11 4.85 1.44
C PRO A 149 -25.61 4.93 1.15
N ARG A 150 -26.20 3.84 0.65
CA ARG A 150 -27.65 3.73 0.41
C ARG A 150 -28.29 2.70 1.33
N SER A 151 -29.53 2.94 1.73
CA SER A 151 -30.30 1.95 2.49
C SER A 151 -30.56 0.72 1.63
N GLY A 152 -30.36 -0.48 2.20
CA GLY A 152 -30.63 -1.75 1.53
C GLY A 152 -29.47 -2.34 0.73
N GLU A 153 -28.35 -1.61 0.57
CA GLU A 153 -27.12 -2.20 0.03
C GLU A 153 -26.27 -2.78 1.17
N ILE A 154 -25.61 -3.90 0.93
CA ILE A 154 -24.54 -4.35 1.83
C ILE A 154 -23.24 -3.64 1.46
N MET A 155 -22.51 -3.19 2.49
CA MET A 155 -21.23 -2.50 2.28
C MET A 155 -20.05 -3.46 2.49
N ILE A 156 -19.12 -3.43 1.54
CA ILE A 156 -17.81 -4.08 1.60
C ILE A 156 -16.76 -2.99 1.51
N ILE A 157 -15.74 -3.04 2.35
CA ILE A 157 -14.62 -2.10 2.29
C ILE A 157 -13.35 -2.89 1.98
N VAL A 158 -12.53 -2.36 1.07
CA VAL A 158 -11.26 -2.96 0.68
C VAL A 158 -10.18 -1.89 0.75
N SER A 159 -9.14 -2.15 1.53
CA SER A 159 -7.93 -1.34 1.56
C SER A 159 -6.73 -2.19 1.18
N VAL A 160 -5.97 -1.74 0.19
CA VAL A 160 -4.76 -2.40 -0.30
C VAL A 160 -3.61 -1.40 -0.26
N LEU A 161 -2.64 -1.66 0.62
CA LEU A 161 -1.41 -0.89 0.80
C LEU A 161 -1.65 0.62 0.93
N GLY A 162 -2.60 1.01 1.78
CA GLY A 162 -2.97 2.43 1.88
C GLY A 162 -3.50 2.86 3.24
N LEU A 163 -3.89 1.93 4.11
CA LEU A 163 -4.44 2.30 5.41
C LEU A 163 -3.33 2.83 6.33
N HIS A 164 -2.08 2.35 6.19
CA HIS A 164 -0.93 2.85 6.94
C HIS A 164 -0.70 4.36 6.79
N ALA A 165 -1.14 4.99 5.69
CA ALA A 165 -1.00 6.44 5.48
C ALA A 165 -1.77 7.29 6.51
N LEU A 166 -2.79 6.72 7.15
CA LEU A 166 -3.53 7.34 8.26
C LEU A 166 -2.79 7.25 9.60
N LEU A 167 -1.64 6.58 9.67
CA LEU A 167 -0.78 6.53 10.85
C LEU A 167 0.20 7.71 10.91
N ALA A 168 0.24 8.55 9.88
CA ALA A 168 1.04 9.76 9.88
C ALA A 168 0.55 10.71 10.98
N GLN A 169 1.48 11.20 11.79
CA GLN A 169 1.17 12.06 12.93
C GLN A 169 2.36 12.97 13.23
N ASP A 170 2.11 14.07 13.92
CA ASP A 170 3.18 14.97 14.36
C ASP A 170 4.01 14.32 15.49
N ASP A 171 5.19 13.82 15.14
CA ASP A 171 6.09 13.15 16.07
C ASP A 171 6.64 14.08 17.18
N ARG A 172 6.46 15.41 17.06
CA ARG A 172 6.89 16.39 18.08
C ARG A 172 6.04 16.33 19.35
N VAL A 173 4.77 15.93 19.24
CA VAL A 173 3.82 15.89 20.36
C VAL A 173 4.09 14.67 21.26
N ASP A 174 4.53 13.55 20.66
CA ASP A 174 4.80 12.31 21.40
C ASP A 174 6.12 12.35 22.20
N ALA A 175 7.08 13.18 21.78
CA ALA A 175 8.37 13.32 22.45
C ALA A 175 8.24 13.91 23.88
N GLN A 176 7.14 14.60 24.18
CA GLN A 176 6.93 15.25 25.48
C GLN A 176 6.25 14.35 26.54
N PHE A 177 5.61 13.24 26.15
CA PHE A 177 4.79 12.43 27.07
C PHE A 177 5.22 10.96 27.23
N VAL A 178 6.25 10.50 26.52
CA VAL A 178 6.67 9.08 26.54
C VAL A 178 8.12 8.92 27.01
N ALA A 179 8.50 9.63 28.06
CA ALA A 179 9.63 9.20 28.89
C ALA A 179 9.11 8.11 29.86
N GLY A 180 9.13 6.83 29.42
CA GLY A 180 9.01 5.70 30.34
C GLY A 180 7.92 4.64 30.10
N LYS A 181 7.28 4.55 28.92
CA LYS A 181 6.41 3.40 28.60
C LYS A 181 7.11 2.37 27.71
N SER A 182 7.00 1.11 28.13
CA SER A 182 7.46 -0.11 27.44
C SER A 182 7.21 -0.07 25.93
N SER A 183 8.19 -0.47 25.12
CA SER A 183 8.19 -0.46 23.65
C SER A 183 7.25 -1.48 22.99
N THR A 184 6.21 -1.93 23.70
CA THR A 184 5.32 -3.04 23.30
C THR A 184 3.87 -2.61 23.07
N SER A 185 3.50 -1.35 23.34
CA SER A 185 2.16 -0.84 23.10
C SER A 185 2.01 -0.24 21.69
N VAL A 186 0.98 -0.65 20.95
CA VAL A 186 0.59 -0.05 19.67
C VAL A 186 0.32 1.45 19.86
N LYS A 187 1.03 2.28 19.09
CA LYS A 187 0.97 3.76 19.16
C LYS A 187 -0.45 4.24 18.87
N GLU A 188 -1.00 5.04 19.78
CA GLU A 188 -2.30 5.67 19.54
C GLU A 188 -2.16 6.66 18.38
N CYS A 189 -3.12 6.60 17.46
CA CYS A 189 -3.19 7.49 16.31
C CYS A 189 -4.64 7.95 16.21
N LYS A 190 -4.87 9.25 16.48
CA LYS A 190 -6.21 9.84 16.53
C LYS A 190 -6.93 9.68 15.20
N GLN A 191 -6.27 10.01 14.10
CA GLN A 191 -6.83 9.94 12.74
C GLN A 191 -7.27 8.51 12.38
N MET A 192 -6.43 7.50 12.66
CA MET A 192 -6.79 6.10 12.47
C MET A 192 -8.00 5.70 13.32
N GLY A 193 -8.05 6.14 14.58
CA GLY A 193 -9.18 5.86 15.48
C GLY A 193 -10.50 6.45 14.97
N GLU A 194 -10.47 7.71 14.55
CA GLU A 194 -11.63 8.41 13.98
C GLU A 194 -12.09 7.75 12.67
N PHE A 195 -11.15 7.38 11.80
CA PHE A 195 -11.44 6.65 10.58
C PHE A 195 -12.12 5.31 10.83
N LEU A 196 -11.57 4.47 11.71
CA LEU A 196 -12.16 3.17 12.03
C LEU A 196 -13.52 3.31 12.71
N ALA A 197 -13.73 4.36 13.51
CA ALA A 197 -15.04 4.67 14.10
C ALA A 197 -16.07 5.06 13.04
N MET A 198 -15.69 5.91 12.08
CA MET A 198 -16.52 6.27 10.92
C MET A 198 -16.88 5.02 10.11
N VAL A 199 -15.88 4.19 9.79
CA VAL A 199 -16.09 2.94 9.04
C VAL A 199 -17.01 1.98 9.80
N ARG A 200 -16.85 1.85 11.12
CA ARG A 200 -17.76 1.02 11.92
C ARG A 200 -19.19 1.54 11.91
N SER A 201 -19.39 2.86 11.90
CA SER A 201 -20.74 3.46 11.83
C SER A 201 -21.49 3.11 10.53
N LEU A 202 -20.75 2.84 9.44
CA LEU A 202 -21.30 2.35 8.18
C LEU A 202 -21.71 0.88 8.21
N SER A 203 -21.37 0.15 9.28
CA SER A 203 -21.68 -1.27 9.46
C SER A 203 -21.32 -2.16 8.25
N PRO A 204 -20.08 -2.09 7.73
CA PRO A 204 -19.66 -2.94 6.63
C PRO A 204 -19.79 -4.41 6.99
N LYS A 205 -20.30 -5.22 6.05
CA LYS A 205 -20.37 -6.67 6.18
C LYS A 205 -18.97 -7.27 6.33
N ILE A 206 -18.03 -6.79 5.51
CA ILE A 206 -16.61 -7.18 5.56
C ILE A 206 -15.73 -5.97 5.24
N PHE A 207 -14.65 -5.82 6.01
CA PHE A 207 -13.51 -4.96 5.70
C PHE A 207 -12.31 -5.85 5.37
N PHE A 208 -11.78 -5.75 4.15
CA PHE A 208 -10.51 -6.38 3.75
C PHE A 208 -9.35 -5.42 3.93
N LEU A 209 -8.28 -5.93 4.51
CA LEU A 209 -7.02 -5.22 4.69
C LEU A 209 -5.88 -6.04 4.09
N VAL A 210 -5.19 -5.45 3.13
CA VAL A 210 -3.91 -5.93 2.59
C VAL A 210 -2.84 -4.89 2.93
N GLU A 211 -1.86 -5.26 3.74
CA GLU A 211 -0.82 -4.35 4.25
C GLU A 211 0.56 -5.01 4.23
N GLN A 212 1.61 -4.19 4.20
CA GLN A 212 2.99 -4.62 4.37
C GLN A 212 3.21 -5.22 5.77
N GLU A 213 3.87 -6.37 5.86
CA GLU A 213 4.20 -7.04 7.12
C GLU A 213 5.60 -6.61 7.61
N ALA A 214 5.70 -5.34 8.03
CA ALA A 214 6.94 -4.73 8.51
C ALA A 214 6.71 -3.84 9.74
N ASN A 215 7.72 -3.68 10.60
CA ASN A 215 7.64 -2.79 11.75
C ASN A 215 8.43 -1.48 11.53
N GLN A 216 7.95 -0.64 10.62
CA GLN A 216 8.66 0.57 10.17
C GLN A 216 8.07 1.87 10.76
N ASN A 217 7.01 1.78 11.57
CA ASN A 217 6.44 2.92 12.28
C ASN A 217 7.13 3.23 13.64
N THR A 218 8.41 2.90 13.81
CA THR A 218 9.15 3.19 15.05
C THR A 218 9.71 4.62 15.06
N ASN A 219 9.91 5.19 16.25
CA ASN A 219 10.40 6.58 16.39
C ASN A 219 11.90 6.71 16.09
N ARG A 220 12.69 5.64 16.27
CA ARG A 220 14.15 5.68 16.14
C ARG A 220 14.54 5.36 14.71
N LEU A 221 15.26 6.28 14.06
CA LEU A 221 15.77 6.09 12.69
C LEU A 221 16.57 4.79 12.54
N VAL A 222 17.43 4.45 13.52
CA VAL A 222 18.24 3.22 13.48
C VAL A 222 17.36 1.97 13.43
N ASP A 223 16.27 1.95 14.21
CA ASP A 223 15.36 0.81 14.26
C ASP A 223 14.59 0.68 12.93
N ARG A 224 14.15 1.81 12.35
CA ARG A 224 13.54 1.85 11.01
C ARG A 224 14.53 1.42 9.93
N PHE A 225 15.77 1.89 9.98
CA PHE A 225 16.81 1.56 9.00
C PHE A 225 17.10 0.05 8.96
N VAL A 226 17.30 -0.58 10.13
CA VAL A 226 17.57 -2.01 10.22
C VAL A 226 16.37 -2.82 9.72
N GLU A 227 15.15 -2.43 10.08
CA GLU A 227 13.95 -3.11 9.60
C GLU A 227 13.73 -2.93 8.09
N CYS A 228 13.96 -1.72 7.55
CA CYS A 228 13.95 -1.47 6.11
C CYS A 228 14.95 -2.35 5.38
N LEU A 229 16.20 -2.44 5.88
CA LEU A 229 17.22 -3.26 5.25
C LEU A 229 16.75 -4.71 5.17
N HIS A 230 16.30 -5.32 6.27
CA HIS A 230 15.84 -6.70 6.26
C HIS A 230 14.61 -6.92 5.37
N TYR A 231 13.62 -6.04 5.45
CA TYR A 231 12.38 -6.16 4.67
C TYR A 231 12.65 -6.01 3.17
N TYR A 232 13.30 -4.91 2.77
CA TYR A 232 13.55 -4.62 1.37
C TYR A 232 14.64 -5.51 0.78
N SER A 233 15.62 -6.02 1.54
CA SER A 233 16.51 -7.05 1.02
C SER A 233 15.74 -8.29 0.56
N ALA A 234 14.75 -8.76 1.32
CA ALA A 234 13.90 -9.88 0.90
C ALA A 234 13.01 -9.51 -0.31
N MET A 235 12.49 -8.29 -0.38
CA MET A 235 11.73 -7.80 -1.54
C MET A 235 12.57 -7.82 -2.82
N PHE A 236 13.76 -7.21 -2.79
CA PHE A 236 14.65 -7.12 -3.93
C PHE A 236 15.20 -8.50 -4.35
N ASP A 237 15.48 -9.38 -3.40
CA ASP A 237 15.87 -10.77 -3.68
C ASP A 237 14.73 -11.52 -4.41
N SER A 238 13.48 -11.35 -3.97
CA SER A 238 12.32 -11.96 -4.64
C SER A 238 12.07 -11.41 -6.05
N ILE A 239 12.35 -10.12 -6.28
CA ILE A 239 12.30 -9.49 -7.60
C ILE A 239 13.41 -10.07 -8.48
N ASP A 240 14.63 -10.19 -7.95
CA ASP A 240 15.75 -10.75 -8.70
C ASP A 240 15.47 -12.21 -9.11
N ALA A 241 14.91 -13.03 -8.22
CA ALA A 241 14.48 -14.39 -8.56
C ALA A 241 13.37 -14.42 -9.63
N SER A 242 12.40 -13.51 -9.55
CA SER A 242 11.23 -13.46 -10.46
C SER A 242 11.56 -12.93 -11.86
N TYR A 243 12.54 -12.02 -11.96
CA TYR A 243 12.97 -11.43 -13.23
C TYR A 243 14.22 -12.12 -13.80
N GLY A 244 15.08 -12.69 -12.96
CA GLY A 244 16.28 -13.44 -13.37
C GLY A 244 15.95 -14.76 -14.08
N ALA A 245 14.78 -15.36 -13.80
CA ALA A 245 14.28 -16.55 -14.48
C ALA A 245 13.71 -16.27 -15.89
N SER A 246 13.47 -15.00 -16.25
CA SER A 246 12.83 -14.62 -17.52
C SER A 246 13.86 -14.04 -18.48
N LEU A 247 14.23 -14.79 -19.51
CA LEU A 247 15.16 -14.34 -20.55
C LEU A 247 14.55 -13.15 -21.32
N LEU A 248 15.14 -11.97 -21.14
CA LEU A 248 15.04 -10.77 -21.99
C LEU A 248 13.72 -9.99 -22.02
N CYS A 249 12.78 -10.21 -21.11
CA CYS A 249 11.54 -9.42 -21.08
C CYS A 249 11.37 -8.78 -19.70
N ASN A 250 11.36 -7.43 -19.67
CA ASN A 250 10.81 -6.58 -18.61
C ASN A 250 11.78 -5.92 -17.60
N GLN A 251 12.98 -5.52 -18.04
CA GLN A 251 13.84 -4.63 -17.23
C GLN A 251 13.15 -3.32 -16.83
N LEU A 252 12.32 -2.75 -17.70
CA LEU A 252 11.56 -1.52 -17.40
C LEU A 252 10.54 -1.74 -16.28
N GLU A 253 9.85 -2.89 -16.26
CA GLU A 253 8.91 -3.21 -15.16
C GLU A 253 9.66 -3.41 -13.84
N ARG A 254 10.80 -4.12 -13.88
CA ARG A 254 11.67 -4.27 -12.71
C ARG A 254 12.12 -2.91 -12.19
N LEU A 255 12.62 -2.03 -13.05
CA LEU A 255 13.05 -0.69 -12.67
C LEU A 255 11.91 0.12 -12.06
N ALA A 256 10.71 0.06 -12.64
CA ALA A 256 9.53 0.74 -12.10
C ALA A 256 9.14 0.22 -10.70
N LEU A 257 9.26 -1.10 -10.47
CA LEU A 257 9.04 -1.71 -9.15
C LEU A 257 10.11 -1.28 -8.15
N GLU A 258 11.39 -1.38 -8.51
CA GLU A 258 12.51 -0.99 -7.66
C GLU A 258 12.47 0.49 -7.31
N GLU A 259 12.10 1.36 -8.27
CA GLU A 259 11.91 2.80 -8.04
C GLU A 259 10.75 3.07 -7.09
N MET A 260 9.64 2.32 -7.20
CA MET A 260 8.55 2.41 -6.23
C MET A 260 9.01 2.04 -4.82
N LEU A 261 9.67 0.89 -4.66
CA LEU A 261 10.21 0.47 -3.36
C LEU A 261 11.23 1.49 -2.83
N GLY A 262 12.04 2.08 -3.73
CA GLY A 262 12.97 3.16 -3.41
C GLY A 262 12.28 4.40 -2.83
N ARG A 263 11.14 4.81 -3.38
CA ARG A 263 10.32 5.91 -2.82
C ARG A 263 9.76 5.58 -1.44
N GLU A 264 9.36 4.33 -1.22
CA GLU A 264 8.91 3.91 0.12
C GLU A 264 10.07 3.98 1.12
N ILE A 265 11.23 3.42 0.77
CA ILE A 265 12.45 3.47 1.59
C ILE A 265 12.84 4.91 1.91
N GLU A 266 12.81 5.79 0.90
CA GLU A 266 13.08 7.21 1.07
C GLU A 266 12.11 7.83 2.09
N ASN A 267 10.81 7.65 1.92
CA ASN A 267 9.81 8.19 2.85
C ASN A 267 9.99 7.67 4.29
N ILE A 268 10.32 6.40 4.47
CA ILE A 268 10.53 5.79 5.80
C ILE A 268 11.76 6.39 6.51
N LEU A 269 12.84 6.67 5.76
CA LEU A 269 14.14 7.02 6.33
C LEU A 269 14.43 8.52 6.34
N SER A 270 13.92 9.28 5.37
CA SER A 270 14.23 10.69 5.18
C SER A 270 13.13 11.63 5.70
N CYS A 271 11.88 11.17 5.80
CA CYS A 271 10.76 11.98 6.28
C CYS A 271 10.46 11.73 7.77
N GLU A 272 9.79 12.69 8.40
CA GLU A 272 9.23 12.56 9.76
C GLU A 272 7.87 13.25 9.85
N GLY A 273 7.18 13.08 10.98
CA GLY A 273 5.91 13.76 11.23
C GLY A 273 4.84 13.35 10.21
N LEU A 274 4.07 14.34 9.74
CA LEU A 274 3.01 14.14 8.76
C LEU A 274 3.53 13.84 7.33
N GLU A 275 4.79 14.17 7.04
CA GLU A 275 5.42 13.91 5.74
C GLU A 275 5.82 12.43 5.59
N ARG A 276 6.03 11.72 6.71
CA ARG A 276 6.27 10.28 6.69
C ARG A 276 4.94 9.52 6.69
N GLU A 277 4.53 9.08 5.52
CA GLU A 277 3.27 8.36 5.28
C GLU A 277 3.46 6.84 5.30
N GLU A 278 4.63 6.35 4.88
CA GLU A 278 5.00 4.94 4.85
C GLU A 278 5.32 4.43 6.27
N ARG A 279 4.25 4.24 7.04
CA ARG A 279 4.29 3.86 8.47
C ARG A 279 3.80 2.44 8.66
N HIS A 280 4.47 1.49 8.00
CA HIS A 280 4.04 0.09 8.04
C HIS A 280 4.10 -0.47 9.46
N GLU A 281 3.08 -1.27 9.79
CA GLU A 281 2.99 -2.02 11.03
C GLU A 281 2.63 -3.47 10.72
N ARG A 282 3.18 -4.38 11.53
CA ARG A 282 2.85 -5.81 11.48
C ARG A 282 1.38 -6.07 11.73
N HIS A 283 0.86 -7.18 11.23
CA HIS A 283 -0.53 -7.61 11.37
C HIS A 283 -1.00 -7.66 12.83
N VAL A 284 -0.10 -7.98 13.78
CA VAL A 284 -0.41 -7.95 15.22
C VAL A 284 -0.82 -6.56 15.71
N SER A 285 -0.21 -5.49 15.18
CA SER A 285 -0.59 -4.11 15.51
C SER A 285 -1.92 -3.73 14.89
N TRP A 286 -2.15 -4.11 13.63
CA TRP A 286 -3.44 -3.95 12.96
C TRP A 286 -4.57 -4.67 13.72
N THR A 287 -4.32 -5.88 14.22
CA THR A 287 -5.28 -6.62 15.05
C THR A 287 -5.69 -5.85 16.28
N VAL A 288 -4.74 -5.22 16.98
CA VAL A 288 -5.04 -4.39 18.15
C VAL A 288 -5.87 -3.17 17.76
N ARG A 289 -5.54 -2.49 16.65
CA ARG A 289 -6.28 -1.31 16.17
C ARG A 289 -7.73 -1.65 15.82
N PHE A 290 -7.94 -2.69 15.00
CA PHE A 290 -9.27 -3.14 14.61
C PHE A 290 -10.09 -3.63 15.82
N SER A 291 -9.47 -4.40 16.72
CA SER A 291 -10.15 -4.88 17.93
C SER A 291 -10.57 -3.73 18.86
N ARG A 292 -9.71 -2.71 19.04
CA ARG A 292 -10.04 -1.50 19.82
C ARG A 292 -11.18 -0.70 19.21
N ALA A 293 -11.28 -0.69 17.87
CA ALA A 293 -12.38 -0.07 17.17
C ALA A 293 -13.66 -0.92 17.15
N GLY A 294 -13.64 -2.14 17.71
CA GLY A 294 -14.80 -3.02 17.84
C GLY A 294 -14.98 -4.00 16.69
N PHE A 295 -14.02 -4.13 15.78
CA PHE A 295 -14.05 -5.13 14.72
C PHE A 295 -13.61 -6.50 15.22
N LYS A 296 -14.12 -7.55 14.59
CA LYS A 296 -13.76 -8.95 14.83
C LYS A 296 -13.13 -9.56 13.58
N PRO A 297 -12.04 -10.35 13.73
CA PRO A 297 -11.40 -11.00 12.60
C PRO A 297 -12.34 -12.03 11.96
N VAL A 298 -12.36 -12.06 10.63
CA VAL A 298 -13.12 -12.98 9.80
C VAL A 298 -12.15 -13.94 9.13
N ARG A 299 -12.47 -15.25 9.15
CA ARG A 299 -11.66 -16.23 8.42
C ARG A 299 -11.75 -15.97 6.93
N LEU A 300 -10.59 -15.80 6.29
CA LEU A 300 -10.48 -15.79 4.84
C LEU A 300 -10.84 -17.17 4.31
N TRP A 301 -11.67 -17.22 3.27
CA TRP A 301 -12.09 -18.47 2.66
C TRP A 301 -11.05 -18.95 1.66
N LEU A 302 -9.90 -19.36 2.20
CA LEU A 302 -8.92 -20.21 1.53
C LEU A 302 -9.30 -21.65 1.86
N ASP A 303 -10.02 -22.27 0.94
CA ASP A 303 -10.46 -23.66 1.11
C ASP A 303 -9.21 -24.58 1.20
N PRO A 304 -9.03 -25.35 2.29
CA PRO A 304 -7.90 -26.26 2.45
C PRO A 304 -7.84 -27.36 1.40
N SER A 305 -8.98 -27.68 0.76
CA SER A 305 -9.07 -28.64 -0.34
C SER A 305 -8.82 -28.00 -1.70
N ASN A 306 -8.79 -26.66 -1.77
CA ASN A 306 -8.61 -25.91 -2.99
C ASN A 306 -7.13 -25.51 -3.12
N ASP A 307 -6.54 -25.96 -4.22
CA ASP A 307 -5.13 -25.89 -4.58
C ASP A 307 -4.63 -24.45 -4.81
N GLU A 308 -5.23 -23.40 -4.23
CA GLU A 308 -4.89 -22.00 -4.57
C GLU A 308 -3.51 -21.60 -4.08
N LYS A 309 -3.17 -22.02 -2.85
CA LYS A 309 -1.84 -21.84 -2.29
C LYS A 309 -0.81 -22.65 -3.09
N GLY A 310 -1.07 -23.93 -3.34
CA GLY A 310 -0.18 -24.80 -4.11
C GLY A 310 -0.01 -24.34 -5.56
N MET A 311 -1.10 -23.95 -6.22
CA MET A 311 -1.11 -23.38 -7.56
C MET A 311 -0.39 -22.03 -7.62
N PHE A 312 -0.45 -21.21 -6.57
CA PHE A 312 0.36 -19.99 -6.50
C PHE A 312 1.84 -20.35 -6.38
N GLU A 313 2.21 -21.17 -5.39
CA GLU A 313 3.60 -21.57 -5.10
C GLU A 313 4.26 -22.31 -6.28
N THR A 314 3.48 -23.02 -7.11
CA THR A 314 3.98 -23.70 -8.33
C THR A 314 4.13 -22.77 -9.55
N ARG A 315 3.51 -21.58 -9.54
CA ARG A 315 3.56 -20.62 -10.66
C ARG A 315 4.61 -19.53 -10.49
N VAL A 316 5.19 -19.44 -9.30
CA VAL A 316 6.18 -18.42 -8.91
C VAL A 316 7.53 -19.10 -8.67
N PRO A 317 8.65 -18.35 -8.67
CA PRO A 317 9.95 -18.92 -8.35
C PRO A 317 10.00 -19.59 -6.97
N ASP A 318 10.94 -20.53 -6.82
CA ASP A 318 11.24 -21.14 -5.53
C ASP A 318 11.62 -20.04 -4.52
N GLY A 319 10.91 -20.01 -3.39
CA GLY A 319 11.12 -19.03 -2.31
C GLY A 319 9.82 -18.38 -1.84
N TYR A 320 8.85 -18.16 -2.73
CA TYR A 320 7.54 -17.66 -2.32
C TYR A 320 6.81 -18.70 -1.45
N LYS A 321 6.23 -18.24 -0.34
CA LYS A 321 5.44 -19.07 0.56
C LYS A 321 4.18 -18.34 1.01
N VAL A 322 3.08 -19.07 1.11
CA VAL A 322 1.83 -18.55 1.69
C VAL A 322 1.58 -19.24 3.02
N VAL A 323 1.45 -18.46 4.09
CA VAL A 323 1.16 -18.99 5.44
C VAL A 323 -0.18 -18.43 5.91
N THR A 324 -1.15 -19.31 6.15
CA THR A 324 -2.45 -18.91 6.70
C THR A 324 -2.50 -19.24 8.18
N GLU A 325 -2.59 -18.21 9.01
CA GLU A 325 -2.75 -18.32 10.45
C GLU A 325 -4.04 -17.65 10.91
N ARG A 326 -4.95 -18.46 11.49
CA ARG A 326 -6.24 -18.02 12.02
C ARG A 326 -7.11 -17.27 10.99
N ALA A 327 -7.01 -15.94 10.96
CA ALA A 327 -7.82 -15.05 10.14
C ALA A 327 -6.96 -14.14 9.23
N CYS A 328 -5.66 -14.45 9.13
CA CYS A 328 -4.72 -13.75 8.28
C CYS A 328 -4.00 -14.74 7.36
N THR A 329 -3.75 -14.30 6.13
CA THR A 329 -2.90 -14.98 5.17
C THR A 329 -1.70 -14.11 4.87
N MET A 330 -0.51 -14.60 5.19
CA MET A 330 0.76 -13.95 4.93
C MET A 330 1.37 -14.49 3.64
N ILE A 331 1.86 -13.58 2.81
CA ILE A 331 2.65 -13.88 1.61
C ILE A 331 4.10 -13.53 1.94
N SER A 332 4.97 -14.51 1.80
CA SER A 332 6.34 -14.47 2.31
C SER A 332 7.35 -14.77 1.21
N TRP A 333 8.55 -14.22 1.34
CA TRP A 333 9.74 -14.65 0.63
C TRP A 333 10.64 -15.41 1.59
N HIS A 334 10.86 -16.70 1.31
CA HIS A 334 11.38 -17.67 2.25
C HIS A 334 10.62 -17.61 3.60
N GLU A 335 11.34 -17.40 4.70
CA GLU A 335 10.77 -17.29 6.05
C GLU A 335 10.40 -15.85 6.44
N ARG A 336 10.50 -14.88 5.51
CA ARG A 336 10.18 -13.47 5.76
C ARG A 336 8.78 -13.15 5.24
N PRO A 337 7.80 -12.90 6.12
CA PRO A 337 6.52 -12.33 5.72
C PRO A 337 6.73 -10.95 5.10
N LEU A 338 6.05 -10.69 3.99
CA LEU A 338 6.13 -9.43 3.25
C LEU A 338 4.78 -8.72 3.20
N TYR A 339 3.70 -9.46 2.99
CA TYR A 339 2.35 -8.90 2.97
C TYR A 339 1.40 -9.73 3.81
N ALA A 340 0.45 -9.07 4.46
CA ALA A 340 -0.62 -9.68 5.23
C ALA A 340 -1.97 -9.35 4.61
N VAL A 341 -2.77 -10.37 4.33
CA VAL A 341 -4.18 -10.26 3.93
C VAL A 341 -5.04 -10.64 5.13
N SER A 342 -6.02 -9.82 5.49
CA SER A 342 -6.95 -10.09 6.58
C SER A 342 -8.34 -9.54 6.28
N ALA A 343 -9.35 -10.09 6.95
CA ALA A 343 -10.73 -9.64 6.85
C ALA A 343 -11.32 -9.40 8.24
N TRP A 344 -12.24 -8.43 8.33
CA TRP A 344 -12.82 -7.96 9.58
C TRP A 344 -14.32 -7.69 9.42
N SER A 345 -15.10 -7.83 10.50
CA SER A 345 -16.54 -7.53 10.56
C SER A 345 -16.87 -6.74 11.82
N CYS A 346 -17.96 -5.98 11.81
CA CYS A 346 -18.39 -5.15 12.95
C CYS A 346 -19.11 -5.95 14.06
#